data_AF-X1K9C2-F1
#
_entry.id   AF-X1K9C2-F1
#
_cell.length_a   1.000
_cell.length_b   1.000
_cell.length_c   1.000
_cell.angle_alpha   90.00
_cell.angle_beta   90.00
_cell.angle_gamma   90.00
#
_symmetry.space_group_name_H-M   'P 1'
#
loop_
_entity.id
_entity.type
_entity.pdbx_description
1 polymer ?
#
loop_
_entity_poly.entity_id
_entity_poly.type
_entity_poly.pdbx_seq_one_letter_code
_entity_poly.pdbx_strand_id
1 'polypeptide(L)'
;CGNFPEIIHRAGTVYLMYYVGGGNDSFFRTINIANDGTIGALISFWEFDTAATFTPGISNLLPIDGDIYAGVYYDDATDTTRVFTINVTAAGVITAAFVSTLIIENGRRTGHHYITPIVGGTKYAIVWADSEDYPSNRIMLATVDITNLGIITPAVYI
;
A
#
# COMPACT_ATOMS: atom_id res chain seq x y z
N CYS A 1 -11.21 11.67 -8.64
CA CYS A 1 -9.90 11.46 -9.28
C CYS A 1 -8.82 11.99 -8.35
N GLY A 2 -8.31 11.11 -7.48
CA GLY A 2 -7.01 11.32 -6.85
C GLY A 2 -6.10 10.26 -7.42
N ASN A 3 -5.11 10.68 -8.21
CA ASN A 3 -3.99 9.80 -8.51
C ASN A 3 -3.01 10.05 -7.36
N PHE A 4 -2.62 8.99 -6.64
CA PHE A 4 -1.71 9.07 -5.50
C PHE A 4 -0.33 8.55 -5.90
N PRO A 5 0.42 9.26 -6.77
CA PRO A 5 1.74 8.82 -7.13
C PRO A 5 2.67 9.00 -5.93
N GLU A 6 3.38 7.94 -5.56
CA GLU A 6 4.54 8.02 -4.68
C GLU A 6 5.73 7.38 -5.38
N ILE A 7 6.93 7.88 -5.06
CA ILE A 7 8.20 7.29 -5.47
C ILE A 7 9.06 7.05 -4.23
N ILE A 8 9.58 5.84 -4.13
CA ILE A 8 10.36 5.36 -2.99
C ILE A 8 11.71 4.88 -3.52
N HIS A 9 12.79 5.37 -2.92
CA HIS A 9 14.12 4.83 -3.19
C HIS A 9 14.20 3.41 -2.65
N ARG A 10 14.52 2.45 -3.52
CA ARG A 10 14.63 1.03 -3.12
C ARG A 10 16.05 0.73 -2.67
N ALA A 11 17.01 0.86 -3.59
CA ALA A 11 18.44 0.53 -3.41
C ALA A 11 19.22 0.96 -4.65
N GLY A 12 20.48 1.38 -4.47
CA GLY A 12 21.32 1.81 -5.59
C GLY A 12 20.61 2.88 -6.43
N THR A 13 20.42 2.60 -7.71
CA THR A 13 19.67 3.44 -8.67
C THR A 13 18.21 3.02 -8.87
N VAL A 14 17.71 2.02 -8.13
CA VAL A 14 16.36 1.48 -8.30
C VAL A 14 15.36 2.26 -7.46
N TYR A 15 14.26 2.66 -8.09
CA TYR A 15 13.13 3.34 -7.47
C TYR A 15 11.84 2.56 -7.70
N LEU A 16 11.07 2.37 -6.63
CA LEU A 16 9.70 1.86 -6.66
C LEU A 16 8.74 3.04 -6.78
N MET A 17 7.70 2.88 -7.57
CA MET A 17 6.61 3.82 -7.70
C MET A 17 5.31 3.07 -7.54
N TYR A 18 4.32 3.73 -6.96
CA TYR A 18 2.93 3.30 -7.10
C TYR A 18 2.05 4.47 -7.51
N TYR A 19 0.93 4.18 -8.15
CA TYR A 19 -0.08 5.18 -8.50
C TYR A 19 -1.42 4.49 -8.78
N VAL A 20 -2.50 5.27 -8.69
CA VAL A 20 -3.83 4.87 -9.18
C VAL A 20 -3.98 5.36 -10.62
N GLY A 21 -4.32 4.45 -11.54
CA GLY A 21 -4.46 4.74 -12.96
C GLY A 21 -5.92 4.95 -13.40
N GLY A 22 -6.12 5.01 -14.72
CA GLY A 22 -7.47 5.03 -15.29
C GLY A 22 -8.19 3.73 -14.96
N GLY A 23 -9.46 3.81 -14.57
CA GLY A 23 -10.21 2.66 -14.04
C GLY A 23 -10.20 2.55 -12.52
N ASN A 24 -9.36 3.32 -11.81
CA ASN A 24 -9.07 3.22 -10.37
C ASN A 24 -8.22 2.00 -9.98
N ASP A 25 -7.77 1.22 -10.98
CA ASP A 25 -6.79 0.17 -10.79
C ASP A 25 -5.49 0.76 -10.23
N SER A 26 -4.80 -0.03 -9.44
CA SER A 26 -3.59 0.40 -8.77
C SER A 26 -2.37 -0.29 -9.36
N PHE A 27 -1.29 0.47 -9.49
CA PHE A 27 -0.13 0.06 -10.25
C PHE A 27 1.15 0.21 -9.44
N PHE A 28 2.00 -0.81 -9.45
CA PHE A 28 3.38 -0.75 -9.00
C PHE A 28 4.34 -0.78 -10.19
N ARG A 29 5.38 0.05 -10.14
CA ARG A 29 6.43 0.13 -11.17
C ARG A 29 7.79 0.28 -10.53
N THR A 30 8.80 -0.29 -11.15
CA THR A 30 10.20 -0.01 -10.80
C THR A 30 10.97 0.47 -12.00
N ILE A 31 11.85 1.44 -11.78
CA ILE A 31 12.74 2.03 -12.79
C ILE A 31 14.13 2.23 -12.21
N ASN A 32 15.10 2.46 -13.09
CA ASN A 32 16.39 3.02 -12.70
C ASN A 32 16.37 4.55 -12.84
N ILE A 33 16.92 5.25 -11.86
CA ILE A 33 17.32 6.66 -11.97
C ILE A 33 18.80 6.71 -11.60
N ALA A 34 19.64 7.05 -12.57
CA ALA A 34 21.08 7.14 -12.38
C ALA A 34 21.47 8.35 -11.51
N ASN A 35 22.71 8.37 -11.01
CA ASN A 35 23.20 9.44 -10.13
C ASN A 35 23.23 10.82 -10.81
N ASP A 36 23.24 10.87 -12.14
CA ASP A 36 23.15 12.10 -12.95
C ASP A 36 21.69 12.53 -13.24
N GLY A 37 20.71 11.79 -12.71
CA GLY A 37 19.28 12.02 -12.94
C GLY A 37 18.73 11.36 -14.19
N THR A 38 19.53 10.62 -14.97
CA THR A 38 19.05 9.92 -16.16
C THR A 38 18.03 8.84 -15.78
N ILE A 39 16.84 8.91 -16.37
CA ILE A 39 15.76 7.94 -16.17
C ILE A 39 15.96 6.77 -17.14
N GLY A 40 16.12 5.57 -16.59
CA GLY A 40 16.25 4.33 -17.34
C GLY A 40 14.92 3.70 -17.74
N ALA A 41 14.99 2.52 -18.34
CA ALA A 41 13.81 1.75 -18.70
C ALA A 41 13.08 1.16 -17.48
N LEU A 42 11.82 0.76 -17.72
CA LEU A 42 11.01 -0.03 -16.78
C LEU A 42 11.73 -1.35 -16.46
N ILE A 43 11.87 -1.65 -15.18
CA ILE A 43 12.42 -2.91 -14.67
C ILE A 43 11.28 -3.92 -14.49
N SER A 44 10.25 -3.54 -13.75
CA SER A 44 9.13 -4.40 -13.39
C SER A 44 7.84 -3.59 -13.27
N PHE A 45 6.71 -4.28 -13.45
CA PHE A 45 5.38 -3.70 -13.41
C PHE A 45 4.39 -4.73 -12.88
N TRP A 46 3.48 -4.27 -12.02
CA TRP A 46 2.34 -5.06 -11.58
C TRP A 46 1.12 -4.16 -11.47
N GLU A 47 0.05 -4.54 -12.16
CA GLU A 47 -1.29 -4.01 -11.98
C GLU A 47 -2.06 -4.90 -10.99
N PHE A 48 -2.61 -4.29 -9.96
CA PHE A 48 -3.42 -4.97 -8.96
C PHE A 48 -4.72 -4.22 -8.74
N ASP A 49 -5.69 -4.91 -8.14
CA ASP A 49 -7.05 -4.39 -7.93
C ASP A 49 -7.70 -3.93 -9.25
N THR A 50 -7.62 -4.80 -10.27
CA THR A 50 -8.06 -4.56 -11.66
C THR A 50 -9.56 -4.41 -11.85
N ALA A 51 -10.32 -4.52 -10.76
CA ALA A 51 -11.76 -4.37 -10.74
C ALA A 51 -12.21 -3.22 -9.84
N ALA A 52 -11.27 -2.36 -9.44
CA ALA A 52 -11.56 -1.20 -8.62
C ALA A 52 -12.57 -0.30 -9.35
N THR A 53 -13.55 0.18 -8.60
CA THR A 53 -14.55 1.15 -9.05
C THR A 53 -14.49 2.44 -8.24
N PHE A 54 -13.69 2.45 -7.17
CA PHE A 54 -13.61 3.53 -6.21
C PHE A 54 -12.17 3.99 -5.90
N THR A 55 -12.02 5.24 -5.51
CA THR A 55 -10.76 5.87 -5.06
C THR A 55 -10.84 6.15 -3.57
N PRO A 56 -9.77 5.91 -2.79
CA PRO A 56 -8.40 6.26 -3.19
C PRO A 56 -7.43 5.13 -3.59
N GLY A 57 -7.86 3.88 -3.75
CA GLY A 57 -6.91 2.77 -3.98
C GLY A 57 -5.86 2.74 -2.84
N ILE A 58 -4.56 2.72 -3.17
CA ILE A 58 -3.49 2.93 -2.17
C ILE A 58 -3.28 4.41 -1.90
N SER A 59 -3.33 4.78 -0.63
CA SER A 59 -3.03 6.15 -0.18
C SER A 59 -1.55 6.37 0.21
N ASN A 60 -0.86 5.37 0.75
CA ASN A 60 0.58 5.41 1.05
C ASN A 60 1.23 4.01 1.00
N LEU A 61 2.54 3.95 0.72
CA LEU A 61 3.34 2.72 0.78
C LEU A 61 4.59 2.93 1.63
N LEU A 62 4.86 2.01 2.56
CA LEU A 62 5.92 2.15 3.56
C LEU A 62 6.98 1.03 3.39
N PRO A 63 8.28 1.34 3.34
CA PRO A 63 9.32 0.31 3.48
C PRO A 63 9.31 -0.28 4.89
N ILE A 64 9.34 -1.61 4.99
CA ILE A 64 9.33 -2.35 6.27
C ILE A 64 10.75 -2.81 6.62
N ASP A 65 11.29 -3.73 5.81
CA ASP A 65 12.65 -4.23 5.94
C ASP A 65 13.09 -4.84 4.61
N GLY A 66 14.33 -4.59 4.20
CA GLY A 66 14.93 -5.17 3.00
C GLY A 66 14.09 -4.95 1.73
N ASP A 67 13.44 -6.03 1.26
CA ASP A 67 12.61 -6.09 0.06
C ASP A 67 11.10 -5.90 0.35
N ILE A 68 10.70 -5.72 1.60
CA ILE A 68 9.30 -5.70 2.03
C ILE A 68 8.76 -4.28 2.12
N TYR A 69 7.57 -4.08 1.53
CA TYR A 69 6.80 -2.84 1.60
C TYR A 69 5.39 -3.15 2.06
N ALA A 70 4.77 -2.24 2.82
CA ALA A 70 3.39 -2.37 3.29
C ALA A 70 2.53 -1.20 2.82
N GLY A 71 1.26 -1.47 2.57
CA GLY A 71 0.27 -0.45 2.24
C GLY A 71 -1.12 -0.85 2.71
N VAL A 72 -2.08 0.04 2.46
CA VAL A 72 -3.49 -0.18 2.75
C VAL A 72 -4.30 0.21 1.52
N TYR A 73 -5.31 -0.59 1.20
CA TYR A 73 -6.28 -0.30 0.15
C TYR A 73 -7.68 -0.75 0.59
N TYR A 74 -8.67 -0.23 -0.10
CA TYR A 74 -10.05 -0.71 -0.03
C TYR A 74 -10.32 -1.61 -1.23
N ASP A 75 -10.75 -2.83 -0.96
CA ASP A 75 -11.12 -3.85 -1.95
C ASP A 75 -12.63 -3.74 -2.24
N ASP A 76 -12.97 -3.12 -3.36
CA ASP A 76 -14.35 -2.92 -3.83
C ASP A 76 -15.10 -4.25 -4.01
N ALA A 77 -14.42 -5.31 -4.42
CA ALA A 77 -15.04 -6.58 -4.74
C ALA A 77 -15.54 -7.31 -3.48
N THR A 78 -14.88 -7.07 -2.34
CA THR A 78 -15.22 -7.69 -1.06
C THR A 78 -15.79 -6.73 -0.02
N ASP A 79 -15.83 -5.43 -0.32
CA ASP A 79 -16.20 -4.36 0.62
C ASP A 79 -15.36 -4.46 1.92
N THR A 80 -14.05 -4.60 1.74
CA THR A 80 -13.10 -4.69 2.86
C THR A 80 -11.97 -3.70 2.76
N THR A 81 -11.55 -3.16 3.90
CA THR A 81 -10.26 -2.46 3.99
C THR A 81 -9.19 -3.45 4.37
N ARG A 82 -8.06 -3.43 3.65
CA ARG A 82 -7.02 -4.44 3.79
C ARG A 82 -5.65 -3.80 3.94
N VAL A 83 -4.90 -4.31 4.90
CA VAL A 83 -3.44 -4.12 4.95
C VAL A 83 -2.82 -5.20 4.08
N PHE A 84 -1.76 -4.86 3.36
CA PHE A 84 -1.03 -5.82 2.56
C PHE A 84 0.48 -5.55 2.62
N THR A 85 1.25 -6.57 2.26
CA THR A 85 2.69 -6.46 2.03
C THR A 85 3.06 -7.02 0.66
N ILE A 86 4.09 -6.42 0.05
CA ILE A 86 4.65 -6.85 -1.24
C ILE A 86 6.16 -7.03 -1.12
N ASN A 87 6.73 -7.79 -2.06
CA ASN A 87 8.17 -7.98 -2.18
C ASN A 87 8.70 -7.31 -3.45
N VAL A 88 9.71 -6.46 -3.29
CA VAL A 88 10.47 -5.83 -4.37
C VAL A 88 11.96 -6.03 -4.13
N THR A 89 12.60 -6.85 -4.97
CA THR A 89 14.02 -7.22 -4.79
C THR A 89 14.96 -6.03 -4.91
N ALA A 90 16.20 -6.16 -4.45
CA ALA A 90 17.29 -5.19 -4.68
C ALA A 90 17.46 -4.78 -6.15
N ALA A 91 17.20 -5.70 -7.09
CA ALA A 91 17.25 -5.44 -8.53
C ALA A 91 15.99 -4.77 -9.09
N GLY A 92 14.97 -4.51 -8.26
CA GLY A 92 13.70 -3.89 -8.66
C GLY A 92 12.67 -4.86 -9.22
N VAL A 93 12.86 -6.18 -9.08
CA VAL A 93 11.85 -7.16 -9.50
C VAL A 93 10.70 -7.17 -8.50
N ILE A 94 9.48 -6.88 -8.95
CA ILE A 94 8.26 -6.97 -8.15
C ILE A 94 7.75 -8.41 -8.22
N THR A 95 7.52 -9.04 -7.07
CA THR A 95 6.73 -10.28 -7.03
C THR A 95 5.25 -9.89 -7.11
N ALA A 96 4.57 -10.26 -8.20
CA ALA A 96 3.17 -9.89 -8.49
C ALA A 96 2.15 -10.68 -7.64
N ALA A 97 2.37 -10.70 -6.33
CA ALA A 97 1.50 -11.32 -5.34
C ALA A 97 1.75 -10.65 -3.98
N PHE A 98 0.73 -10.63 -3.13
CA PHE A 98 0.91 -10.21 -1.74
C PHE A 98 1.75 -11.24 -0.99
N VAL A 99 2.72 -10.76 -0.21
CA VAL A 99 3.43 -11.58 0.78
C VAL A 99 2.46 -11.94 1.92
N SER A 100 1.65 -10.97 2.35
CA SER A 100 0.59 -11.14 3.32
C SER A 100 -0.53 -10.11 3.08
N THR A 101 -1.74 -10.42 3.51
CA THR A 101 -2.87 -9.48 3.54
C THR A 101 -3.77 -9.79 4.74
N LEU A 102 -4.33 -8.74 5.34
CA LEU A 102 -5.26 -8.81 6.47
C LEU A 102 -6.42 -7.84 6.27
N ILE A 103 -7.65 -8.32 6.49
CA ILE A 103 -8.85 -7.46 6.55
C ILE A 103 -8.85 -6.72 7.90
N ILE A 104 -9.02 -5.40 7.85
CA ILE A 104 -9.13 -4.52 9.01
C ILE A 104 -10.46 -3.77 9.11
N GLU A 105 -11.32 -3.86 8.09
CA GLU A 105 -12.69 -3.34 8.13
C GLU A 105 -13.52 -4.12 7.11
N ASN A 106 -14.80 -4.35 7.39
CA ASN A 106 -15.71 -5.09 6.53
C ASN A 106 -17.09 -4.43 6.45
N GLY A 107 -17.67 -4.41 5.26
CA GLY A 107 -19.04 -3.95 5.03
C GLY A 107 -19.20 -2.45 5.15
N ARG A 108 -18.11 -1.70 4.94
CA ARG A 108 -18.08 -0.24 4.98
C ARG A 108 -17.08 0.25 3.96
N ARG A 109 -17.56 1.05 3.02
CA ARG A 109 -16.67 1.76 2.09
C ARG A 109 -15.80 2.77 2.84
N THR A 110 -14.49 2.65 2.68
CA THR A 110 -13.51 3.51 3.34
C THR A 110 -12.83 4.45 2.36
N GLY A 111 -12.61 5.68 2.81
CA GLY A 111 -11.95 6.73 2.04
C GLY A 111 -10.43 6.58 2.10
N HIS A 112 -9.72 7.67 2.40
CA HIS A 112 -8.27 7.61 2.55
C HIS A 112 -7.85 6.79 3.75
N HIS A 113 -6.76 6.04 3.55
CA HIS A 113 -6.09 5.26 4.58
C HIS A 113 -4.69 5.80 4.80
N TYR A 114 -4.10 5.52 5.95
CA TYR A 114 -2.70 5.79 6.19
C TYR A 114 -2.11 4.76 7.13
N ILE A 115 -0.99 4.15 6.74
CA ILE A 115 -0.20 3.27 7.60
C ILE A 115 1.11 3.94 8.04
N THR A 116 1.43 3.84 9.32
CA THR A 116 2.65 4.42 9.92
C THR A 116 3.25 3.48 10.97
N PRO A 117 4.58 3.41 11.11
CA PRO A 117 5.19 2.65 12.20
C PRO A 117 4.88 3.29 13.55
N ILE A 118 4.70 2.44 14.57
CA ILE A 118 4.70 2.82 15.98
C ILE A 118 6.13 2.60 16.49
N VAL A 119 6.69 3.62 17.15
CA VAL A 119 8.10 3.65 17.56
C VAL A 119 8.48 2.38 18.36
N GLY A 120 9.61 1.76 17.97
CA GLY A 120 10.31 0.77 18.80
C GLY A 120 9.91 -0.70 18.60
N GLY A 121 9.24 -1.08 17.50
CA GLY A 121 8.93 -2.50 17.25
C GLY A 121 8.32 -2.80 15.89
N THR A 122 7.62 -3.93 15.82
CA THR A 122 6.93 -4.46 14.63
C THR A 122 5.51 -3.92 14.46
N LYS A 123 5.10 -2.94 15.27
CA LYS A 123 3.72 -2.44 15.30
C LYS A 123 3.52 -1.26 14.37
N TYR A 124 2.37 -1.25 13.71
CA TYR A 124 1.96 -0.20 12.78
C TYR A 124 0.55 0.25 13.14
N ALA A 125 0.33 1.55 13.10
CA ALA A 125 -0.99 2.15 13.20
C ALA A 125 -1.55 2.35 11.79
N ILE A 126 -2.82 2.02 11.61
CA ILE A 126 -3.57 2.29 10.39
C ILE A 126 -4.76 3.17 10.74
N VAL A 127 -4.89 4.29 10.06
CA VAL A 127 -6.06 5.16 10.18
C VAL A 127 -6.83 5.20 8.87
N TRP A 128 -8.15 5.32 8.95
CA TRP A 128 -8.99 5.52 7.77
C TRP A 128 -10.26 6.28 8.11
N ALA A 129 -10.91 6.84 7.10
CA ALA A 129 -12.25 7.42 7.23
C ALA A 129 -13.31 6.44 6.73
N ASP A 130 -14.37 6.20 7.50
CA ASP A 130 -15.58 5.55 6.99
C ASP A 130 -16.42 6.56 6.19
N SER A 131 -16.98 6.13 5.05
CA SER A 131 -17.74 7.02 4.14
C SER A 131 -19.25 6.84 4.21
N GLU A 132 -19.74 5.88 5.00
CA GLU A 132 -21.17 5.56 5.09
C GLU A 132 -21.94 6.36 6.12
N ASP A 133 -21.27 6.95 7.11
CA ASP A 133 -21.94 7.61 8.23
C ASP A 133 -22.09 9.13 8.05
N TYR A 134 -22.38 9.65 6.85
CA TYR A 134 -22.60 11.10 6.70
C TYR A 134 -23.72 11.58 7.66
N PRO A 135 -23.50 12.62 8.51
CA PRO A 135 -22.41 13.61 8.47
C PRO A 135 -21.15 13.28 9.29
N SER A 136 -21.10 12.16 10.02
CA SER A 136 -19.93 11.71 10.76
C SER A 136 -18.95 10.96 9.86
N ASN A 137 -17.99 11.67 9.27
CA ASN A 137 -16.73 11.04 8.87
C ASN A 137 -16.00 10.64 10.16
N ARG A 138 -16.11 9.39 10.60
CA ARG A 138 -15.36 8.93 11.77
C ARG A 138 -13.96 8.55 11.32
N ILE A 139 -12.98 8.99 12.09
CA ILE A 139 -11.61 8.48 11.94
C ILE A 139 -11.54 7.20 12.74
N MET A 140 -11.22 6.13 12.05
CA MET A 140 -11.00 4.81 12.60
C MET A 140 -9.51 4.56 12.79
N LEU A 141 -9.15 3.73 13.76
CA LEU A 141 -7.78 3.35 14.06
C LEU A 141 -7.70 1.85 14.33
N ALA A 142 -6.73 1.19 13.71
CA ALA A 142 -6.34 -0.18 14.03
C ALA A 142 -4.83 -0.24 14.22
N THR A 143 -4.38 -1.23 14.99
CA THR A 143 -2.95 -1.58 15.06
C THR A 143 -2.72 -2.98 14.55
N VAL A 144 -1.65 -3.18 13.78
CA VAL A 144 -1.19 -4.49 13.30
C VAL A 144 0.27 -4.70 13.68
N ASP A 145 0.69 -5.96 13.74
CA ASP A 145 2.10 -6.33 13.75
C ASP A 145 2.50 -6.81 12.35
N ILE A 146 3.62 -6.28 11.83
CA ILE A 146 4.22 -6.70 10.56
C ILE A 146 5.66 -7.12 10.86
N THR A 147 5.98 -8.38 10.60
CA THR A 147 7.34 -8.89 10.77
C THR A 147 8.27 -8.33 9.68
N ASN A 148 9.58 -8.47 9.88
CA ASN A 148 10.57 -8.12 8.86
C ASN A 148 10.45 -8.95 7.56
N LEU A 149 9.79 -10.12 7.63
CA LEU A 149 9.45 -10.93 6.46
C LEU A 149 8.12 -10.52 5.81
N GLY A 150 7.47 -9.46 6.31
CA GLY A 150 6.20 -8.96 5.78
C GLY A 150 4.97 -9.77 6.18
N ILE A 151 5.06 -10.64 7.17
CA ILE A 151 3.90 -11.38 7.68
C ILE A 151 3.09 -10.46 8.59
N ILE A 152 1.81 -10.25 8.24
CA ILE A 152 0.88 -9.45 9.02
C ILE A 152 0.16 -10.36 10.02
N THR A 153 0.16 -10.00 11.30
CA THR A 153 -0.60 -10.72 12.34
C THR A 153 -1.77 -9.89 12.86
N PRO A 154 -2.82 -10.53 13.42
CA PRO A 154 -4.14 -9.93 13.61
C PRO A 154 -4.16 -8.60 14.36
N ALA A 155 -5.10 -7.74 13.94
CA ALA A 155 -5.22 -6.37 14.42
C ALA A 155 -5.87 -6.28 15.80
N VAL A 156 -5.43 -5.30 16.60
CA VAL A 156 -6.17 -4.84 17.77
C VAL A 156 -6.90 -3.54 17.39
N TYR A 157 -8.22 -3.56 17.53
CA TYR A 157 -9.11 -2.41 17.32
C TYR A 157 -9.15 -1.57 18.59
N ILE A 158 -9.09 -0.25 18.45
CA ILE A 158 -9.23 0.71 19.55
C ILE A 158 -10.34 1.69 19.21
#